data_AF-A0ABD2NPJ1-F1
#
_entry.id   AF-A0ABD2NPJ1-F1
#
_cell.length_a   1.000
_cell.length_b   1.000
_cell.length_c   1.000
_cell.angle_alpha   90.00
_cell.angle_beta   90.00
_cell.angle_gamma   90.00
#
_symmetry.space_group_name_H-M   'P 1'
#
loop_
_entity.id
_entity.type
_entity.pdbx_description
1 polymer ?
#
loop_
_entity_poly.entity_id
_entity_poly.type
_entity_poly.pdbx_seq_one_letter_code
_entity_poly.pdbx_strand_id
1 'polypeptide(L)'
;MQLNKSVDILLNSDNSFGDGNNMIELDDPEYSNASSTSLYELTLLKKHYHPIVGKFARNIASGAPSSGEGNLVPEIGKLNADDLFNNYDMTEMSFNPSVPVPKKTQLKTKISSYTKLADSSFEDYLKSKMKDQLKCGVICIE
;
A
#
# COMPACT_ATOMS: atom_id res chain seq x y z
N MET A 1 -16.71 6.88 -7.72
CA MET A 1 -17.12 6.99 -6.32
C MET A 1 -18.46 7.71 -6.20
N GLN A 2 -18.53 8.97 -5.77
CA GLN A 2 -19.81 9.59 -5.43
C GLN A 2 -20.68 9.99 -6.64
N LEU A 3 -20.09 10.65 -7.65
CA LEU A 3 -20.82 11.11 -8.84
C LEU A 3 -20.96 10.01 -9.89
N ASN A 4 -19.92 9.21 -10.09
CA ASN A 4 -19.91 8.11 -11.02
C ASN A 4 -19.49 6.82 -10.31
N LYS A 5 -20.47 5.91 -10.11
CA LYS A 5 -20.27 4.64 -9.41
C LYS A 5 -19.56 3.58 -10.27
N SER A 6 -19.50 3.73 -11.59
CA SER A 6 -18.80 2.74 -12.44
C SER A 6 -17.29 2.72 -12.14
N VAL A 7 -16.75 3.85 -11.66
CA VAL A 7 -15.34 4.03 -11.29
C VAL A 7 -14.98 3.31 -9.98
N ASP A 8 -15.97 2.81 -9.23
CA ASP A 8 -15.76 2.10 -7.96
C ASP A 8 -14.99 0.78 -8.17
N ILE A 9 -14.98 0.26 -9.40
CA ILE A 9 -14.17 -0.89 -9.80
C ILE A 9 -12.67 -0.68 -9.53
N LEU A 10 -12.18 0.57 -9.62
CA LEU A 10 -10.77 0.90 -9.44
C LEU A 10 -10.27 0.71 -8.00
N LEU A 11 -11.16 0.63 -7.01
CA LEU A 11 -10.80 0.39 -5.60
C LEU A 11 -10.80 -1.09 -5.23
N ASN A 12 -11.43 -1.94 -6.04
CA ASN A 12 -11.63 -3.35 -5.74
C ASN A 12 -10.56 -4.21 -6.41
N SER A 13 -9.42 -4.41 -5.72
CA SER A 13 -8.32 -5.25 -6.23
C SER A 13 -8.68 -6.73 -6.37
N ASP A 14 -9.78 -7.20 -5.78
CA ASP A 14 -10.21 -8.60 -5.84
C ASP A 14 -10.97 -8.93 -7.12
N ASN A 15 -11.51 -7.91 -7.81
CA ASN A 15 -12.35 -8.05 -9.01
C ASN A 15 -11.61 -7.70 -10.30
N SER A 16 -10.35 -7.28 -10.22
CA SER A 16 -9.53 -6.89 -11.36
C SER A 16 -8.93 -8.13 -12.05
N PHE A 17 -9.73 -8.76 -12.92
CA PHE A 17 -9.22 -9.61 -13.99
C PHE A 17 -8.81 -8.71 -15.17
N GLY A 18 -7.72 -7.95 -15.01
CA GLY A 18 -7.19 -7.07 -16.05
C GLY A 18 -5.68 -7.03 -15.95
N ASP A 19 -5.00 -6.84 -17.08
CA ASP A 19 -3.53 -6.80 -17.16
C ASP A 19 -2.89 -5.62 -16.38
N GLY A 20 -3.70 -4.72 -15.79
CA GLY A 20 -3.21 -3.58 -15.03
C GLY A 20 -2.56 -2.50 -15.89
N ASN A 21 -2.68 -2.60 -17.22
CA ASN A 21 -2.01 -1.73 -18.17
C ASN A 21 -2.77 -0.41 -18.35
N ASN A 22 -2.21 0.68 -17.80
CA ASN A 22 -2.67 2.05 -18.03
C ASN A 22 -1.60 2.80 -18.81
N MET A 23 -1.95 3.32 -19.99
CA MET A 23 -1.04 4.05 -20.87
C MET A 23 -1.12 5.55 -20.57
N ILE A 24 -0.23 6.02 -19.70
CA ILE A 24 -0.20 7.43 -19.24
C ILE A 24 0.35 8.37 -20.32
N GLU A 25 1.17 7.86 -21.24
CA GLU A 25 1.81 8.63 -22.32
C GLU A 25 0.84 9.06 -23.43
N LEU A 26 -0.40 8.58 -23.41
CA LEU A 26 -1.37 8.84 -24.46
C LEU A 26 -2.18 10.10 -24.17
N ASP A 27 -2.28 11.01 -25.13
CA ASP A 27 -2.99 12.29 -24.97
C ASP A 27 -4.52 12.13 -24.85
N ASP A 28 -5.07 11.03 -25.40
CA ASP A 28 -6.51 10.78 -25.41
C ASP A 28 -6.93 9.90 -24.21
N PRO A 29 -7.76 10.42 -23.29
CA PRO A 29 -8.17 9.68 -22.10
C PRO A 29 -9.00 8.43 -22.41
N GLU A 30 -9.73 8.38 -23.53
CA GLU A 30 -10.60 7.26 -23.89
C GLU A 30 -9.80 5.98 -24.23
N TYR A 31 -8.55 6.13 -24.67
CA TYR A 31 -7.67 5.02 -25.08
C TYR A 31 -6.62 4.65 -24.01
N SER A 32 -6.56 5.39 -22.90
CA SER A 32 -5.60 5.18 -21.82
C SER A 32 -5.77 3.84 -21.07
N ASN A 33 -6.91 3.16 -21.23
CA ASN A 33 -7.26 1.91 -20.52
C ASN A 33 -7.28 2.03 -18.98
N ALA A 34 -7.56 3.22 -18.44
CA ALA A 34 -7.59 3.46 -17.00
C ALA A 34 -8.58 2.56 -16.22
N SER A 35 -9.65 2.07 -16.85
CA SER A 35 -10.63 1.14 -16.23
C SER A 35 -10.09 -0.27 -15.96
N SER A 36 -9.02 -0.66 -16.64
CA SER A 36 -8.44 -2.01 -16.58
C SER A 36 -7.40 -2.17 -15.47
N THR A 37 -7.13 -1.12 -14.70
CA THR A 37 -6.17 -1.10 -13.60
C THR A 37 -6.84 -0.78 -12.26
N SER A 38 -6.13 -1.05 -11.16
CA SER A 38 -6.56 -0.73 -9.80
C SER A 38 -5.70 0.42 -9.24
N LEU A 39 -6.27 1.24 -8.34
CA LEU A 39 -5.57 2.39 -7.75
C LEU A 39 -4.61 1.99 -6.62
N TYR A 40 -3.48 1.38 -6.99
CA TYR A 40 -2.45 0.97 -6.04
C TYR A 40 -1.75 2.15 -5.33
N GLU A 41 -1.72 3.31 -5.98
CA GLU A 41 -1.10 4.54 -5.45
C GLU A 41 -1.72 4.99 -4.12
N LEU A 42 -3.03 4.77 -3.92
CA LEU A 42 -3.71 5.08 -2.65
C LEU A 42 -3.15 4.28 -1.47
N THR A 43 -2.62 3.08 -1.72
CA THR A 43 -2.01 2.25 -0.68
C THR A 43 -0.73 2.87 -0.14
N LEU A 44 0.05 3.52 -1.02
CA LEU A 44 1.23 4.28 -0.63
C LEU A 44 0.85 5.59 0.06
N LEU A 45 -0.12 6.32 -0.50
CA LEU A 45 -0.56 7.60 0.04
C LEU A 45 -1.18 7.49 1.44
N LYS A 46 -1.81 6.35 1.76
CA LYS A 46 -2.31 6.04 3.11
C LYS A 46 -1.21 6.04 4.19
N LYS A 47 0.05 5.83 3.81
CA LYS A 47 1.22 5.84 4.71
C LYS A 47 2.04 7.13 4.62
N HIS A 48 1.47 8.17 4.03
CA HIS A 48 2.13 9.46 3.91
C HIS A 48 2.45 10.07 5.28
N TYR A 49 3.54 10.85 5.37
CA TYR A 49 4.01 11.43 6.63
C TYR A 49 3.00 12.41 7.22
N HIS A 50 2.33 13.20 6.36
CA HIS A 50 1.31 14.13 6.77
C HIS A 50 0.01 13.39 7.14
N PRO A 51 -0.46 13.48 8.40
CA PRO A 51 -1.59 12.68 8.89
C PRO A 51 -2.91 13.04 8.18
N ILE A 52 -3.09 14.28 7.72
CA ILE A 52 -4.28 14.68 6.98
C ILE A 52 -4.32 14.02 5.59
N VAL A 53 -3.19 13.95 4.88
CA VAL A 53 -3.12 13.30 3.56
C VAL A 53 -3.44 11.81 3.69
N GLY A 54 -2.89 11.15 4.73
CA GLY A 54 -3.24 9.76 5.04
C GLY A 54 -4.73 9.54 5.35
N LYS A 55 -5.40 10.51 6.00
CA LYS A 55 -6.86 10.48 6.22
C LYS A 55 -7.63 10.62 4.90
N PHE A 56 -7.24 11.55 4.03
CA PHE A 56 -7.86 11.69 2.69
C PHE A 56 -7.71 10.43 1.85
N ALA A 57 -6.50 9.86 1.79
CA ALA A 57 -6.25 8.61 1.08
C ALA A 57 -7.10 7.46 1.63
N ARG A 58 -7.25 7.35 2.95
CA ARG A 58 -8.13 6.34 3.58
C ARG A 58 -9.59 6.56 3.21
N ASN A 59 -10.07 7.80 3.20
CA ASN A 59 -11.44 8.12 2.81
C ASN A 59 -11.73 7.73 1.36
N ILE A 60 -10.83 8.08 0.44
CA ILE A 60 -10.98 7.71 -0.98
C ILE A 60 -10.95 6.19 -1.15
N ALA A 61 -10.01 5.50 -0.47
CA ALA A 61 -9.92 4.04 -0.52
C ALA A 61 -11.17 3.33 0.04
N SER A 62 -11.90 3.98 0.95
CA SER A 62 -13.18 3.49 1.47
C SER A 62 -14.39 3.86 0.59
N GLY A 63 -14.19 4.43 -0.61
CA GLY A 63 -15.26 4.84 -1.52
C GLY A 63 -15.84 6.23 -1.22
N ALA A 64 -15.11 7.07 -0.49
CA ALA A 64 -15.53 8.40 -0.04
C ALA A 64 -16.92 8.40 0.65
N PRO A 65 -17.09 7.63 1.74
CA PRO A 65 -18.37 7.57 2.45
C PRO A 65 -18.65 8.91 3.14
N SER A 66 -19.88 9.42 3.04
CA SER A 66 -20.28 10.67 3.73
C SER A 66 -20.52 10.49 5.24
N SER A 67 -20.69 9.24 5.69
CA SER A 67 -20.96 8.84 7.07
C SER A 67 -20.39 7.46 7.34
N GLY A 68 -19.94 7.22 8.58
CA GLY A 68 -19.44 5.91 9.02
C GLY A 68 -17.92 5.79 9.08
N GLU A 69 -17.43 4.55 9.07
CA GLU A 69 -16.00 4.25 9.12
C GLU A 69 -15.29 4.70 7.84
N GLY A 70 -14.17 5.40 7.98
CA GLY A 70 -13.41 5.93 6.85
C GLY A 70 -13.85 7.31 6.37
N ASN A 71 -14.94 7.88 6.91
CA ASN A 71 -15.38 9.23 6.60
C ASN A 71 -14.35 10.30 7.03
N LEU A 72 -14.27 11.39 6.27
CA LEU A 72 -13.54 12.59 6.66
C LEU A 72 -14.31 13.38 7.71
N VAL A 73 -13.57 14.07 8.58
CA VAL A 73 -14.17 15.06 9.49
C VAL A 73 -14.75 16.18 8.62
N PRO A 74 -16.01 16.59 8.82
CA PRO A 74 -16.67 17.59 7.97
C PRO A 74 -15.99 18.95 7.99
N GLU A 75 -15.25 19.26 9.06
CA GLU A 75 -14.39 20.46 9.15
C GLU A 75 -13.31 20.46 8.08
N ILE A 76 -12.72 19.29 7.77
CA ILE A 76 -11.64 19.15 6.79
C ILE A 76 -12.21 18.98 5.38
N GLY A 77 -13.29 18.20 5.24
CA GLY A 77 -13.89 17.90 3.94
C GLY A 77 -14.56 19.09 3.25
N LYS A 78 -14.80 20.19 3.96
CA LYS A 78 -15.40 21.43 3.44
C LYS A 78 -14.38 22.53 3.13
N LEU A 79 -13.11 22.35 3.50
CA LEU A 79 -12.08 23.36 3.25
C LEU A 79 -11.74 23.43 1.76
N ASN A 80 -11.49 24.63 1.29
CA ASN A 80 -10.91 24.82 -0.04
C ASN A 80 -9.42 24.44 -0.04
N ALA A 81 -8.82 24.26 -1.22
CA ALA A 81 -7.41 23.89 -1.34
C ALA A 81 -6.48 24.91 -0.66
N ASP A 82 -6.75 26.21 -0.82
CA ASP A 82 -5.97 27.28 -0.19
C ASP A 82 -6.06 27.25 1.34
N ASP A 83 -7.28 27.05 1.87
CA ASP A 83 -7.49 26.94 3.32
C ASP A 83 -6.81 25.70 3.88
N LEU A 84 -6.85 24.59 3.14
CA LEU A 84 -6.19 23.35 3.54
C LEU A 84 -4.68 23.51 3.57
N PHE A 85 -4.11 24.20 2.58
CA PHE A 85 -2.69 24.54 2.55
C PHE A 85 -2.31 25.43 3.75
N ASN A 86 -3.02 26.53 3.97
CA ASN A 86 -2.72 27.47 5.05
C ASN A 86 -2.84 26.85 6.45
N ASN A 87 -3.80 25.94 6.66
CA ASN A 87 -4.03 25.31 7.97
C ASN A 87 -3.07 24.15 8.28
N TYR A 88 -2.51 23.53 7.24
CA TYR A 88 -1.72 22.31 7.34
C TYR A 88 -0.31 22.45 6.73
N ASP A 89 0.15 23.68 6.55
CA ASP A 89 1.51 23.95 6.12
C ASP A 89 2.52 23.46 7.17
N MET A 90 3.62 22.90 6.68
CA MET A 90 4.71 22.34 7.46
C MET A 90 5.95 23.25 7.51
N THR A 91 5.89 24.43 6.87
CA THR A 91 7.00 25.41 6.84
C THR A 91 7.46 25.81 8.25
N GLU A 92 6.54 25.91 9.21
CA GLU A 92 6.85 26.28 10.60
C GLU A 92 7.42 25.13 11.45
N MET A 93 7.86 24.03 10.83
CA MET A 93 8.42 22.84 11.49
C MET A 93 7.50 22.16 12.50
N SER A 94 6.20 22.49 12.49
CA SER A 94 5.17 21.87 13.31
C SER A 94 4.11 21.23 12.43
N PHE A 95 3.83 19.95 12.65
CA PHE A 95 2.71 19.28 11.99
C PHE A 95 1.43 19.53 12.78
N ASN A 96 0.37 19.87 12.05
CA ASN A 96 -0.99 19.98 12.58
C ASN A 96 -1.87 18.89 11.94
N PRO A 97 -2.32 17.85 12.66
CA PRO A 97 -1.91 17.43 13.99
C PRO A 97 -0.48 16.86 14.00
N SER A 98 0.12 16.79 15.19
CA SER A 98 1.47 16.23 15.36
C SER A 98 1.57 14.81 14.83
N VAL A 99 2.65 14.53 14.10
CA VAL A 99 2.91 13.18 13.57
C VAL A 99 3.14 12.24 14.76
N PRO A 100 2.39 11.13 14.87
CA PRO A 100 2.60 10.17 15.94
C PRO A 100 3.98 9.53 15.79
N VAL A 101 4.71 9.43 16.89
CA VAL A 101 6.01 8.74 16.90
C VAL A 101 5.81 7.29 16.43
N PRO A 102 6.69 6.77 15.54
CA PRO A 102 6.62 5.38 15.12
C PRO A 102 6.62 4.48 16.35
N LYS A 103 5.58 3.65 16.50
CA LYS A 103 5.55 2.66 17.57
C LYS A 103 6.75 1.75 17.38
N LYS A 104 7.61 1.64 18.40
CA LYS A 104 8.71 0.68 18.41
C LYS A 104 8.09 -0.72 18.38
N THR A 105 7.91 -1.26 17.17
CA THR A 105 7.52 -2.64 16.98
C THR A 105 8.69 -3.47 17.47
N GLN A 106 8.51 -4.19 18.58
CA GLN A 106 9.48 -5.21 18.95
C GLN A 106 9.56 -6.18 17.77
N LEU A 107 10.77 -6.38 17.23
CA LEU A 107 11.01 -7.41 16.24
C LEU A 107 10.44 -8.70 16.82
N LYS A 108 9.43 -9.28 16.18
CA LYS A 108 8.96 -10.60 16.58
C LYS A 108 10.10 -11.55 16.28
N THR A 109 10.93 -11.86 17.26
CA THR A 109 12.06 -12.82 17.20
C THR A 109 11.58 -14.27 16.97
N LYS A 110 10.37 -14.47 16.45
CA LYS A 110 9.92 -15.76 15.95
C LYS A 110 9.73 -15.65 14.46
N ILE A 111 10.85 -15.70 13.74
CA ILE A 111 10.92 -16.60 12.58
C ILE A 111 10.73 -17.99 13.19
N SER A 112 9.47 -18.37 13.43
CA SER A 112 9.11 -19.72 13.80
C SER A 112 9.35 -20.55 12.56
N SER A 113 10.60 -20.99 12.38
CA SER A 113 11.00 -22.13 11.55
C SER A 113 9.99 -22.48 10.46
N TYR A 114 9.91 -21.64 9.41
CA TYR A 114 9.27 -22.03 8.15
C TYR A 114 10.18 -23.05 7.47
N THR A 115 10.25 -24.24 8.04
CA THR A 115 10.70 -25.46 7.39
C THR A 115 9.67 -26.53 7.72
N LYS A 116 8.42 -26.26 7.35
CA LYS A 116 7.53 -27.33 6.91
C LYS A 116 7.18 -27.01 5.48
N LEU A 117 7.99 -27.50 4.56
CA LEU A 117 7.61 -27.54 3.15
C LEU A 117 6.39 -28.45 3.06
N ALA A 118 5.40 -28.06 2.27
CA ALA A 118 4.16 -28.82 2.13
C ALA A 118 4.40 -30.26 1.60
N ASP A 119 5.54 -30.48 0.95
CA ASP A 119 5.97 -31.76 0.41
C ASP A 119 7.16 -32.32 1.22
N SER A 120 6.91 -33.45 1.90
CA SER A 120 7.93 -34.13 2.70
C SER A 120 9.09 -34.65 1.85
N SER A 121 8.85 -35.01 0.58
CA SER A 121 9.90 -35.51 -0.32
C SER A 121 10.90 -34.41 -0.69
N PHE A 122 10.43 -33.17 -0.80
CA PHE A 122 11.27 -32.01 -1.11
C PHE A 122 12.13 -31.57 0.08
N GLU A 123 11.65 -31.75 1.31
CA GLU A 123 12.48 -31.52 2.51
C GLU A 123 13.69 -32.44 2.57
N ASP A 124 13.50 -33.71 2.25
CA ASP A 124 14.58 -34.70 2.29
C ASP A 124 15.63 -34.43 1.21
N TYR A 125 15.19 -33.98 0.03
CA TYR A 125 16.09 -33.50 -1.02
C TYR A 125 16.93 -32.31 -0.55
N LEU A 126 16.33 -31.26 0.04
CA LEU A 126 17.08 -30.11 0.53
C LEU A 126 18.04 -30.48 1.67
N LYS A 127 17.62 -31.33 2.60
CA LYS A 127 18.47 -31.81 3.70
C LYS A 127 19.67 -32.59 3.16
N SER A 128 19.50 -33.38 2.10
CA SER A 128 20.61 -34.09 1.45
C SER A 128 21.63 -33.12 0.84
N LYS A 129 21.17 -32.11 0.10
CA LYS A 129 22.03 -31.11 -0.56
C LYS A 129 22.74 -30.19 0.44
N MET A 130 22.09 -29.80 1.54
CA MET A 130 22.74 -28.99 2.58
C MET A 130 23.81 -29.79 3.35
N LYS A 131 23.62 -31.10 3.54
CA LYS A 131 24.58 -31.96 4.23
C LYS A 131 25.82 -32.25 3.37
N ASP A 132 25.66 -32.29 2.05
CA ASP A 132 26.76 -32.42 1.10
C ASP A 132 27.64 -31.16 1.04
N GLN A 133 27.05 -29.97 1.16
CA GLN A 133 27.77 -28.69 1.23
C GLN A 133 28.59 -28.52 2.52
N LEU A 134 28.12 -29.09 3.64
CA LEU A 134 28.88 -29.11 4.91
C LEU A 134 29.98 -30.18 4.95
N LYS A 135 29.88 -31.24 4.13
CA LYS A 135 30.94 -32.26 3.97
C LYS A 135 32.01 -31.83 2.98
N CYS A 136 31.68 -31.04 1.98
CA CYS A 136 32.64 -30.41 1.09
C CYS A 136 33.10 -29.07 1.69
N GLY A 137 33.93 -29.14 2.72
CA GLY A 137 34.64 -27.98 3.27
C GLY A 137 35.71 -27.46 2.31
N VAL A 138 35.33 -27.05 1.11
CA VAL A 138 36.17 -26.27 0.20
C VAL A 138 35.36 -25.05 -0.20
N ILE A 139 35.65 -23.97 0.52
CA ILE A 139 35.37 -22.60 0.07
C ILE A 139 36.21 -22.42 -1.20
N CYS A 140 35.61 -22.65 -2.38
CA CYS A 140 36.13 -22.09 -3.62
C CYS A 140 35.45 -20.74 -3.82
N ILE A 141 36.12 -19.69 -3.38
CA ILE A 141 35.94 -18.34 -3.94
C ILE A 141 36.98 -18.24 -5.05
N GLU A 142 36.53 -18.35 -6.29
CA GLU A 142 37.07 -17.61 -7.45
C GLU A 142 35.88 -17.07 -8.24
#